data_AF-A0A9J6EGE5-F1
#
_entry.id   AF-A0A9J6EGE5-F1
#
_cell.length_a   1.000
_cell.length_b   1.000
_cell.length_c   1.000
_cell.angle_alpha   90.00
_cell.angle_beta   90.00
_cell.angle_gamma   90.00
#
_symmetry.space_group_name_H-M   'P 1'
#
loop_
_entity.id
_entity.type
_entity.pdbx_description
1 polymer ?
#
loop_
_entity_poly.entity_id
_entity_poly.type
_entity_poly.pdbx_seq_one_letter_code
_entity_poly.pdbx_strand_id
1 'polypeptide(L)'
;MTRVLVAGNLMVKYVDQYFPSRRGLSVSVAAHRGIRIEHLLSMIADKLASFDVVIVHVGTNNTVDSVNMCMDKYRQLAQGIIESNPMLHVAFSAILPRGQNRYRQGEEQLCDVCHLNDHYRNVNAALAQLCLERGFTILDSLVDSWPGFLSRDGVHPSRLGNKVLADFLYREACALSTQLERRHIQQSYKESKASAWSGWARQEHFSINLEVDFPALGMHAVQYSPAVGGPSAAPAPVW
;
A
#
# COMPACT_ATOMS: atom_id res chain seq x y z
N MET A 1 -17.05 -6.19 6.12
CA MET A 1 -16.35 -5.11 6.86
C MET A 1 -14.88 -5.44 6.79
N THR A 2 -14.06 -4.56 6.23
CA THR A 2 -12.62 -4.81 6.10
C THR A 2 -11.94 -4.61 7.44
N ARG A 3 -11.13 -5.58 7.85
CA ARG A 3 -10.36 -5.60 9.10
C ARG A 3 -8.90 -5.29 8.76
N VAL A 4 -8.38 -4.22 9.31
CA VAL A 4 -7.01 -3.75 9.08
C VAL A 4 -6.21 -3.81 10.37
N LEU A 5 -5.04 -4.43 10.33
CA LEU A 5 -4.06 -4.40 11.40
C LEU A 5 -2.96 -3.40 11.06
N VAL A 6 -2.74 -2.40 11.91
CA VAL A 6 -1.54 -1.56 11.87
C VAL A 6 -0.55 -2.11 12.89
N ALA A 7 0.56 -2.69 12.41
CA ALA A 7 1.57 -3.32 13.25
C ALA A 7 2.90 -2.59 13.13
N GLY A 8 3.54 -2.25 14.26
CA GLY A 8 4.77 -1.48 14.19
C GLY A 8 5.46 -1.24 15.52
N ASN A 9 6.44 -0.31 15.47
CA ASN A 9 7.14 0.16 16.65
C ASN A 9 6.31 1.18 17.46
N LEU A 10 6.93 1.87 18.44
CA LEU A 10 6.22 2.85 19.27
C LEU A 10 5.68 4.07 18.51
N MET A 11 6.09 4.31 17.27
CA MET A 11 5.56 5.43 16.47
C MET A 11 4.07 5.27 16.19
N VAL A 12 3.56 4.03 16.11
CA VAL A 12 2.13 3.77 15.90
C VAL A 12 1.34 3.59 17.19
N LYS A 13 1.95 3.71 18.38
CA LYS A 13 1.30 3.35 19.66
C LYS A 13 -0.01 4.09 19.94
N TYR A 14 -0.11 5.35 19.52
CA TYR A 14 -1.22 6.24 19.91
C TYR A 14 -2.14 6.62 18.74
N VAL A 15 -1.98 6.00 17.57
CA VAL A 15 -2.76 6.38 16.38
C VAL A 15 -4.23 5.95 16.47
N ASP A 16 -4.51 4.86 17.20
CA ASP A 16 -5.87 4.36 17.46
C ASP A 16 -6.76 5.38 18.15
N GLN A 17 -6.19 6.20 19.03
CA GLN A 17 -6.89 7.27 19.76
C GLN A 17 -7.46 8.36 18.83
N TYR A 18 -6.99 8.42 17.58
CA TYR A 18 -7.37 9.44 16.60
C TYR A 18 -8.16 8.88 15.42
N PHE A 19 -8.33 7.55 15.31
CA PHE A 19 -9.08 6.98 14.21
C PHE A 19 -10.57 7.34 14.32
N PRO A 20 -11.19 7.83 13.22
CA PRO A 20 -12.61 8.13 13.23
C PRO A 20 -13.40 6.82 13.29
N SER A 21 -14.53 6.85 14.00
CA SER A 21 -15.50 5.77 13.95
C SER A 21 -16.28 5.84 12.63
N ARG A 22 -15.99 4.95 11.66
CA ARG A 22 -16.82 4.78 10.46
C ARG A 22 -17.35 3.36 10.32
N ARG A 23 -18.58 3.25 9.80
CA ARG A 23 -19.14 1.96 9.38
C ARG A 23 -18.35 1.41 8.17
N GLY A 24 -17.97 0.14 8.21
CA GLY A 24 -17.37 -0.57 7.07
C GLY A 24 -15.87 -0.87 7.18
N LEU A 25 -15.15 -0.17 8.06
CA LEU A 25 -13.71 -0.39 8.32
C LEU A 25 -13.48 -0.59 9.83
N SER A 26 -12.74 -1.64 10.19
CA SER A 26 -12.23 -1.84 11.55
C SER A 26 -10.72 -1.82 11.52
N VAL A 27 -10.11 -0.91 12.28
CA VAL A 27 -8.65 -0.77 12.36
C VAL A 27 -8.21 -1.12 13.78
N SER A 28 -7.29 -2.06 13.90
CA SER A 28 -6.63 -2.45 15.14
C SER A 28 -5.15 -2.06 15.10
N VAL A 29 -4.57 -1.73 16.25
CA VAL A 29 -3.17 -1.32 16.36
C VAL A 29 -2.40 -2.31 17.24
N ALA A 30 -1.24 -2.75 16.77
CA ALA A 30 -0.27 -3.56 17.51
C ALA A 30 1.10 -2.85 17.53
N ALA A 31 1.38 -2.16 18.63
CA ALA A 31 2.62 -1.40 18.80
C ALA A 31 3.58 -2.09 19.77
N HIS A 32 4.83 -2.25 19.35
CA HIS A 32 5.84 -3.00 20.11
C HIS A 32 7.09 -2.15 20.37
N ARG A 33 7.52 -2.07 21.64
CA ARG A 33 8.66 -1.24 22.04
C ARG A 33 9.96 -1.77 21.44
N GLY A 34 10.70 -0.88 20.77
CA GLY A 34 12.04 -1.20 20.23
C GLY A 34 12.03 -2.29 19.16
N ILE A 35 10.86 -2.69 18.64
CA ILE A 35 10.76 -3.79 17.70
C ILE A 35 11.56 -3.48 16.42
N ARG A 36 12.32 -4.47 15.97
CA ARG A 36 13.05 -4.46 14.70
C ARG A 36 12.29 -5.29 13.67
N ILE A 37 12.62 -5.11 12.39
CA ILE A 37 11.94 -5.79 11.26
C ILE A 37 11.81 -7.30 11.51
N GLU A 38 12.92 -7.95 11.85
CA GLU A 38 13.06 -9.41 12.03
C GLU A 38 12.22 -9.99 13.17
N HIS A 39 11.73 -9.17 14.10
CA HIS A 39 10.99 -9.64 15.26
C HIS A 39 9.48 -9.42 15.14
N LEU A 40 9.03 -8.58 14.19
CA LEU A 40 7.62 -8.19 14.13
C LEU A 40 6.69 -9.38 13.91
N LEU A 41 7.05 -10.32 13.03
CA LEU A 41 6.19 -11.46 12.69
C LEU A 41 5.81 -12.26 13.93
N SER A 42 6.79 -12.56 14.81
CA SER A 42 6.55 -13.31 16.05
C SER A 42 5.55 -12.64 17.00
N MET A 43 5.37 -11.32 16.88
CA MET A 43 4.46 -10.54 17.72
C MET A 43 3.03 -10.47 17.20
N ILE A 44 2.82 -10.77 15.91
CA ILE A 44 1.53 -10.58 15.22
C ILE A 44 1.00 -11.82 14.52
N ALA A 45 1.78 -12.90 14.42
CA ALA A 45 1.44 -14.10 13.64
C ALA A 45 0.09 -14.71 14.03
N ASP A 46 -0.20 -14.79 15.33
CA ASP A 46 -1.45 -15.30 15.90
C ASP A 46 -2.68 -14.48 15.49
N LYS A 47 -2.48 -13.22 15.12
CA LYS A 47 -3.56 -12.29 14.77
C LYS A 47 -3.85 -12.26 13.27
N LEU A 48 -2.89 -12.61 12.40
CA LEU A 48 -2.97 -12.37 10.95
C LEU A 48 -4.20 -13.03 10.28
N ALA A 49 -4.67 -14.17 10.79
CA ALA A 49 -5.87 -14.85 10.29
C ALA A 49 -7.17 -14.03 10.48
N SER A 50 -7.15 -13.07 11.42
CA SER A 50 -8.31 -12.23 11.74
C SER A 50 -8.38 -10.92 10.95
N PHE A 51 -7.45 -10.70 10.02
CA PHE A 51 -7.36 -9.45 9.26
C PHE A 51 -7.39 -9.71 7.76
N ASP A 52 -7.84 -8.70 7.02
CA ASP A 52 -7.88 -8.68 5.56
C ASP A 52 -6.71 -7.84 4.99
N VAL A 53 -6.22 -6.88 5.78
CA VAL A 53 -5.07 -6.03 5.47
C VAL A 53 -4.13 -5.96 6.67
N VAL A 54 -2.82 -5.96 6.43
CA VAL A 54 -1.80 -5.54 7.41
C VAL A 54 -1.00 -4.36 6.88
N ILE A 55 -0.91 -3.30 7.68
CA ILE A 55 -0.03 -2.15 7.45
C ILE A 55 1.14 -2.26 8.42
N VAL A 56 2.34 -2.43 7.90
CA VAL A 56 3.57 -2.66 8.64
C VAL A 56 4.38 -1.36 8.76
N HIS A 57 4.67 -0.91 9.98
CA HIS A 57 5.49 0.28 10.26
C HIS A 57 6.67 -0.08 11.19
N VAL A 58 7.76 -0.54 10.59
CA VAL A 58 9.01 -0.93 11.28
C VAL A 58 10.22 -0.51 10.44
N GLY A 59 11.42 -0.56 11.04
CA GLY A 59 12.68 -0.24 10.39
C GLY A 59 13.49 0.84 11.11
N THR A 60 12.84 1.75 11.83
CA THR A 60 13.50 2.84 12.58
C THR A 60 14.48 2.37 13.66
N ASN A 61 14.37 1.11 14.11
CA ASN A 61 15.26 0.52 15.12
C ASN A 61 16.41 -0.31 14.50
N ASN A 62 16.45 -0.45 13.18
CA ASN A 62 17.46 -1.22 12.45
C ASN A 62 18.67 -0.33 12.08
N THR A 63 19.12 0.53 13.00
CA THR A 63 20.06 1.63 12.73
C THR A 63 21.49 1.21 12.38
N VAL A 64 21.85 -0.05 12.64
CA VAL A 64 23.20 -0.60 12.37
C VAL A 64 23.21 -1.57 11.18
N ASP A 65 22.03 -1.88 10.63
CA ASP A 65 21.93 -2.81 9.51
C ASP A 65 22.26 -2.07 8.22
N SER A 66 22.94 -2.74 7.28
CA SER A 66 23.06 -2.22 5.92
C SER A 66 21.70 -2.26 5.21
N VAL A 67 21.58 -1.53 4.10
CA VAL A 67 20.35 -1.58 3.27
C VAL A 67 20.03 -3.02 2.86
N ASN A 68 21.03 -3.80 2.44
CA ASN A 68 20.85 -5.21 2.07
C ASN A 68 20.33 -6.06 3.24
N MET A 69 20.90 -5.88 4.43
CA MET A 69 20.43 -6.58 5.64
C MET A 69 18.99 -6.22 6.00
N CYS A 70 18.61 -4.94 5.90
CA CYS A 70 17.22 -4.52 6.07
C CYS A 70 16.30 -5.19 5.05
N MET A 71 16.70 -5.24 3.78
CA MET A 71 15.91 -5.84 2.72
C MET A 71 15.75 -7.35 2.87
N ASP A 72 16.78 -8.08 3.30
CA ASP A 72 16.66 -9.51 3.61
C ASP A 72 15.63 -9.76 4.71
N LYS A 73 15.63 -8.91 5.74
CA LYS A 73 14.64 -8.98 6.84
C LYS A 73 13.23 -8.63 6.37
N TYR A 74 13.05 -7.62 5.51
CA TYR A 74 11.74 -7.31 4.93
C TYR A 74 11.22 -8.45 4.05
N ARG A 75 12.08 -9.10 3.26
CA ARG A 75 11.70 -10.27 2.46
C ARG A 75 11.23 -11.42 3.36
N GLN A 76 11.97 -11.73 4.42
CA GLN A 76 11.58 -12.77 5.40
C GLN A 76 10.26 -12.42 6.10
N LEU A 77 10.10 -11.17 6.54
CA LEU A 77 8.86 -10.70 7.15
C LEU A 77 7.67 -10.82 6.19
N ALA A 78 7.81 -10.33 4.97
CA ALA A 78 6.75 -10.41 3.96
C ALA A 78 6.39 -11.86 3.63
N GLN A 79 7.40 -12.72 3.43
CA GLN A 79 7.20 -14.14 3.17
C GLN A 79 6.42 -14.80 4.30
N GLY A 80 6.84 -14.61 5.55
CA GLY A 80 6.16 -15.20 6.70
C GLY A 80 4.74 -14.68 6.92
N ILE A 81 4.46 -13.41 6.59
CA ILE A 81 3.10 -12.86 6.60
C ILE A 81 2.21 -13.58 5.57
N ILE A 82 2.70 -13.74 4.34
CA ILE A 82 1.95 -14.39 3.26
C ILE A 82 1.77 -15.89 3.52
N GLU A 83 2.77 -16.57 4.08
CA GLU A 83 2.64 -17.97 4.51
C GLU A 83 1.59 -18.13 5.61
N SER A 84 1.48 -17.16 6.53
CA SER A 84 0.49 -17.18 7.60
C SER A 84 -0.94 -16.93 7.08
N ASN A 85 -1.09 -16.09 6.07
CA ASN A 85 -2.38 -15.81 5.43
C ASN A 85 -2.17 -15.37 3.97
N PRO A 86 -2.31 -16.29 2.98
CA PRO A 86 -2.10 -15.98 1.57
C PRO A 86 -3.08 -14.96 0.96
N MET A 87 -4.24 -14.75 1.62
CA MET A 87 -5.27 -13.82 1.17
C MET A 87 -5.09 -12.41 1.74
N LEU A 88 -4.12 -12.22 2.64
CA LEU A 88 -3.89 -10.95 3.31
C LEU A 88 -3.26 -9.93 2.36
N HIS A 89 -3.82 -8.73 2.29
CA HIS A 89 -3.18 -7.62 1.57
C HIS A 89 -2.12 -6.95 2.46
N VAL A 90 -0.89 -6.90 1.97
CA VAL A 90 0.25 -6.35 2.72
C VAL A 90 0.55 -4.93 2.24
N ALA A 91 0.69 -4.01 3.18
CA ALA A 91 1.19 -2.67 2.96
C ALA A 91 2.34 -2.36 3.91
N PHE A 92 3.38 -1.69 3.41
CA PHE A 92 4.49 -1.19 4.21
C PHE A 92 4.43 0.32 4.29
N SER A 93 4.49 0.85 5.50
CA SER A 93 4.71 2.27 5.73
C SER A 93 6.20 2.56 5.73
N ALA A 94 6.61 3.58 4.98
CA ALA A 94 7.98 4.00 4.90
C ALA A 94 8.54 4.37 6.28
N ILE A 95 9.85 4.14 6.47
CA ILE A 95 10.58 4.60 7.64
C ILE A 95 10.59 6.12 7.63
N LEU A 96 10.01 6.71 8.67
CA LEU A 96 9.93 8.16 8.79
C LEU A 96 11.25 8.72 9.35
N PRO A 97 11.69 9.90 8.88
CA PRO A 97 12.92 10.52 9.35
C PRO A 97 12.83 10.88 10.83
N ARG A 98 13.98 11.01 11.49
CA ARG A 98 14.07 11.42 12.89
C ARG A 98 15.02 12.58 13.08
N GLY A 99 14.88 13.24 14.22
CA GLY A 99 15.86 14.16 14.77
C GLY A 99 16.83 13.46 15.72
N GLN A 100 17.57 14.28 16.47
CA GLN A 100 18.48 13.83 17.53
C GLN A 100 17.70 13.14 18.65
N ASN A 101 18.11 11.92 19.01
CA ASN A 101 17.51 11.18 20.10
C ASN A 101 18.03 11.66 21.46
N ARG A 102 17.16 12.34 22.20
CA ARG A 102 17.49 12.91 23.52
C ARG A 102 17.54 11.89 24.67
N TYR A 103 17.20 10.62 24.44
CA TYR A 103 17.32 9.56 25.43
C TYR A 103 18.66 8.81 25.38
N ARG A 104 19.45 9.02 24.32
CA ARG A 104 20.76 8.37 24.21
C ARG A 104 21.74 9.12 25.12
N GLN A 105 22.48 8.39 25.96
CA GLN A 105 23.59 8.98 26.71
C GLN A 105 24.73 9.24 25.72
N GLY A 106 25.07 10.50 25.51
CA GLY A 106 26.02 10.98 24.50
C GLY A 106 25.35 11.93 23.50
N GLU A 107 26.08 12.96 23.07
CA GLU A 107 25.61 13.89 22.06
C GLU A 107 25.62 13.20 20.69
N GLU A 108 24.45 12.74 20.23
CA GLU A 108 24.28 12.32 18.84
C GLU A 108 24.47 13.55 17.95
N GLN A 109 25.51 13.53 17.10
CA GLN A 109 25.81 14.69 16.27
C GLN A 109 24.76 14.84 15.17
N LEU A 110 24.55 16.07 14.71
CA LEU A 110 23.60 16.32 13.61
C LEU A 110 23.99 15.56 12.34
N CYS A 111 25.28 15.37 12.07
CA CYS A 111 25.76 14.58 10.94
C CYS A 111 25.36 13.10 11.05
N ASP A 112 25.37 12.52 12.26
CA ASP A 112 24.92 11.14 12.49
C ASP A 112 23.43 10.98 12.17
N VAL A 113 22.62 11.98 12.56
CA VAL A 113 21.18 12.00 12.25
C VAL A 113 20.94 12.13 10.75
N CYS A 114 21.69 13.00 10.06
CA CYS A 114 21.61 13.14 8.61
C CYS A 114 21.97 11.84 7.90
N HIS A 115 23.08 11.20 8.25
CA HIS A 115 23.48 9.91 7.69
C HIS A 115 22.44 8.81 7.96
N LEU A 116 21.83 8.82 9.15
CA LEU A 116 20.78 7.86 9.49
C LEU A 116 19.51 8.08 8.66
N ASN A 117 19.12 9.35 8.44
CA ASN A 117 17.97 9.67 7.57
C ASN A 117 18.28 9.36 6.10
N ASP A 118 19.52 9.56 5.63
CA ASP A 118 19.97 9.12 4.30
C ASP A 118 19.85 7.60 4.16
N HIS A 119 20.29 6.87 5.19
CA HIS A 119 20.12 5.44 5.26
C HIS A 119 18.64 5.03 5.18
N TYR A 120 17.75 5.68 5.93
CA TYR A 120 16.30 5.42 5.84
C TYR A 120 15.74 5.69 4.45
N ARG A 121 16.17 6.75 3.76
CA ARG A 121 15.77 7.01 2.38
C ARG A 121 16.18 5.88 1.44
N ASN A 122 17.40 5.39 1.57
CA ASN A 122 17.90 4.27 0.76
C ASN A 122 17.12 2.97 1.04
N VAL A 123 16.81 2.68 2.31
CA VAL A 123 15.97 1.54 2.68
C VAL A 123 14.56 1.69 2.13
N ASN A 124 13.94 2.87 2.24
CA ASN A 124 12.60 3.13 1.71
C ASN A 124 12.55 2.96 0.18
N ALA A 125 13.56 3.42 -0.55
CA ALA A 125 13.64 3.24 -1.99
C ALA A 125 13.70 1.75 -2.38
N ALA A 126 14.52 0.97 -1.69
CA ALA A 126 14.60 -0.48 -1.90
C ALA A 126 13.31 -1.21 -1.47
N LEU A 127 12.66 -0.76 -0.39
CA LEU A 127 11.37 -1.29 0.05
C LEU A 127 10.25 -1.02 -0.94
N ALA A 128 10.24 0.17 -1.56
CA ALA A 128 9.30 0.49 -2.63
C ALA A 128 9.48 -0.44 -3.84
N GLN A 129 10.72 -0.77 -4.23
CA GLN A 129 10.99 -1.75 -5.28
C GLN A 129 10.49 -3.15 -4.89
N LEU A 130 10.74 -3.61 -3.66
CA LEU A 130 10.22 -4.89 -3.17
C LEU A 130 8.68 -4.92 -3.21
N CYS A 131 8.02 -3.84 -2.79
CA CYS A 131 6.57 -3.75 -2.84
C CYS A 131 6.04 -3.87 -4.26
N LEU A 132 6.68 -3.18 -5.22
CA LEU A 132 6.32 -3.25 -6.64
C LEU A 132 6.48 -4.69 -7.17
N GLU A 133 7.63 -5.34 -6.92
CA GLU A 133 7.92 -6.70 -7.38
C GLU A 133 6.95 -7.75 -6.83
N ARG A 134 6.49 -7.56 -5.60
CA ARG A 134 5.63 -8.52 -4.88
C ARG A 134 4.15 -8.17 -4.92
N GLY A 135 3.78 -7.04 -5.52
CA GLY A 135 2.39 -6.57 -5.55
C GLY A 135 1.86 -6.06 -4.19
N PHE A 136 2.76 -5.68 -3.27
CA PHE A 136 2.41 -5.02 -2.02
C PHE A 136 2.23 -3.51 -2.22
N THR A 137 1.65 -2.84 -1.23
CA THR A 137 1.49 -1.38 -1.24
C THR A 137 2.59 -0.70 -0.42
N ILE A 138 3.20 0.36 -0.93
CA ILE A 138 4.09 1.24 -0.17
C ILE A 138 3.33 2.53 0.22
N LEU A 139 3.49 2.96 1.47
CA LEU A 139 2.90 4.18 2.03
C LEU A 139 4.03 5.15 2.43
N ASP A 140 4.44 6.03 1.53
CA ASP A 140 5.64 6.87 1.66
C ASP A 140 5.37 8.38 1.58
N SER A 141 4.15 8.81 1.23
CA SER A 141 3.83 10.23 0.99
C SER A 141 3.98 11.15 2.21
N LEU A 142 4.20 10.59 3.41
CA LEU A 142 4.39 11.36 4.63
C LEU A 142 5.87 11.70 4.91
N VAL A 143 6.82 11.00 4.27
CA VAL A 143 8.27 11.04 4.59
C VAL A 143 8.82 12.46 4.58
N ASP A 144 8.59 13.23 3.52
CA ASP A 144 9.21 14.56 3.33
C ASP A 144 8.65 15.62 4.30
N SER A 145 7.37 15.50 4.65
CA SER A 145 6.71 16.44 5.58
C SER A 145 6.89 16.07 7.05
N TRP A 146 7.40 14.87 7.33
CA TRP A 146 7.46 14.32 8.68
C TRP A 146 8.27 15.12 9.72
N PRO A 147 9.41 15.76 9.40
CA PRO A 147 10.26 16.38 10.42
C PRO A 147 9.55 17.37 11.36
N GLY A 148 8.51 18.07 10.88
CA GLY A 148 7.72 19.01 11.69
C GLY A 148 6.78 18.36 12.71
N PHE A 149 6.67 17.03 12.73
CA PHE A 149 5.72 16.29 13.56
C PHE A 149 6.35 15.53 14.72
N LEU A 150 7.68 15.56 14.84
CA LEU A 150 8.42 14.92 15.92
C LEU A 150 8.16 15.60 17.27
N SER A 151 8.22 14.81 18.33
CA SER A 151 8.21 15.29 19.70
C SER A 151 9.56 15.92 20.07
N ARG A 152 9.64 16.50 21.26
CA ARG A 152 10.90 17.06 21.78
C ARG A 152 12.02 16.04 21.89
N ASP A 153 11.70 14.75 21.96
CA ASP A 153 12.71 13.68 22.01
C ASP A 153 13.40 13.38 20.67
N GLY A 154 12.90 13.98 19.58
CA GLY A 154 13.43 13.84 18.23
C GLY A 154 13.18 12.49 17.57
N VAL A 155 12.49 11.54 18.21
CA VAL A 155 12.28 10.18 17.67
C VAL A 155 10.81 9.86 17.52
N HIS A 156 10.02 10.13 18.55
CA HIS A 156 8.61 9.78 18.57
C HIS A 156 7.74 10.91 18.04
N PRO A 157 6.53 10.63 17.52
CA PRO A 157 5.61 11.67 17.12
C PRO A 157 5.18 12.54 18.32
N SER A 158 5.05 13.85 18.09
CA SER A 158 4.34 14.75 18.99
C SER A 158 2.84 14.42 19.03
N ARG A 159 2.06 15.10 19.87
CA ARG A 159 0.58 14.97 19.84
C ARG A 159 0.00 15.29 18.45
N LEU A 160 0.51 16.36 17.81
CA LEU A 160 0.12 16.69 16.44
C LEU A 160 0.58 15.61 15.47
N GLY A 161 1.80 15.10 15.63
CA GLY A 161 2.33 14.03 14.79
C GLY A 161 1.55 12.72 14.88
N ASN A 162 1.09 12.33 16.07
CA ASN A 162 0.23 11.17 16.23
C ASN A 162 -1.10 11.35 15.48
N LYS A 163 -1.70 12.55 15.54
CA LYS A 163 -2.93 12.86 14.80
C LYS A 163 -2.70 12.79 13.29
N VAL A 164 -1.63 13.41 12.78
CA VAL A 164 -1.30 13.39 11.34
C VAL A 164 -1.00 11.98 10.86
N LEU A 165 -0.22 11.21 11.62
CA LEU A 165 0.07 9.81 11.29
C LEU A 165 -1.20 8.95 11.31
N ALA A 166 -2.10 9.17 12.26
CA ALA A 166 -3.37 8.48 12.31
C ALA A 166 -4.27 8.82 11.12
N ASP A 167 -4.44 10.11 10.80
CA ASP A 167 -5.23 10.56 9.65
C ASP A 167 -4.69 9.97 8.34
N PHE A 168 -3.36 9.95 8.20
CA PHE A 168 -2.67 9.31 7.07
C PHE A 168 -2.98 7.81 7.01
N LEU A 169 -2.64 7.04 8.05
CA LEU A 169 -2.81 5.58 8.08
C LEU A 169 -4.27 5.17 7.88
N TYR A 170 -5.21 5.94 8.45
CA TYR A 170 -6.63 5.69 8.29
C TYR A 170 -7.11 5.93 6.85
N ARG A 171 -6.66 7.02 6.22
CA ARG A 171 -6.96 7.30 4.80
C ARG A 171 -6.44 6.19 3.89
N GLU A 172 -5.21 5.73 4.13
CA GLU A 172 -4.61 4.63 3.36
C GLU A 172 -5.36 3.31 3.62
N ALA A 173 -5.77 3.02 4.86
CA ALA A 173 -6.60 1.86 5.19
C ALA A 173 -7.96 1.89 4.45
N CYS A 174 -8.61 3.05 4.35
CA CYS A 174 -9.83 3.22 3.54
C CYS A 174 -9.58 2.95 2.05
N ALA A 175 -8.48 3.46 1.51
CA ALA A 175 -8.12 3.26 0.11
C ALA A 175 -7.88 1.76 -0.18
N LEU A 176 -7.14 1.08 0.69
CA LEU A 176 -6.88 -0.36 0.60
C LEU A 176 -8.17 -1.18 0.70
N SER A 177 -9.08 -0.84 1.62
CA SER A 177 -10.39 -1.48 1.73
C SER A 177 -11.19 -1.35 0.42
N THR A 178 -11.20 -0.16 -0.16
CA THR A 178 -11.92 0.09 -1.43
C THR A 178 -11.29 -0.72 -2.58
N GLN A 179 -9.97 -0.85 -2.62
CA GLN A 179 -9.28 -1.67 -3.62
C GLN A 179 -9.63 -3.16 -3.47
N LEU A 180 -9.67 -3.68 -2.25
CA LEU A 180 -10.07 -5.07 -1.99
C LEU A 180 -11.51 -5.35 -2.42
N GLU A 181 -12.45 -4.48 -2.07
CA GLU A 181 -13.85 -4.60 -2.51
C GLU A 181 -13.97 -4.64 -4.03
N ARG A 182 -13.24 -3.77 -4.74
CA ARG A 182 -13.21 -3.78 -6.21
C ARG A 182 -12.63 -5.08 -6.77
N ARG A 183 -11.55 -5.61 -6.19
CA ARG A 183 -10.97 -6.90 -6.61
C ARG A 183 -11.95 -8.04 -6.43
N HIS A 184 -12.64 -8.10 -5.29
CA HIS A 184 -13.67 -9.12 -5.04
C HIS A 184 -14.79 -9.05 -6.07
N ILE A 185 -15.33 -7.85 -6.36
CA ILE A 185 -16.38 -7.68 -7.38
C ILE A 185 -15.89 -8.15 -8.77
N GLN A 186 -14.68 -7.76 -9.17
CA GLN A 186 -14.11 -8.17 -10.45
C GLN A 186 -13.89 -9.69 -10.52
N GLN A 187 -13.45 -10.31 -9.43
CA GLN A 187 -13.24 -11.75 -9.35
C GLN A 187 -14.57 -12.51 -9.43
N SER A 188 -15.58 -12.12 -8.64
CA SER A 188 -16.93 -12.70 -8.72
C SER A 188 -17.56 -12.56 -10.10
N TYR A 189 -17.31 -11.45 -10.80
CA TYR A 189 -17.78 -11.26 -12.17
C TYR A 189 -17.07 -12.17 -13.18
N LYS A 190 -15.77 -12.40 -13.03
CA LYS A 190 -15.02 -13.35 -13.87
C LYS A 190 -15.50 -14.78 -13.65
N GLU A 191 -15.72 -15.17 -12.40
CA GLU A 191 -16.19 -16.51 -12.03
C GLU A 191 -17.62 -16.76 -12.51
N SER A 192 -18.52 -15.78 -12.39
CA SER A 192 -19.90 -15.90 -12.90
C SER A 192 -19.93 -16.04 -14.42
N LYS A 193 -19.09 -15.29 -15.15
CA LYS A 193 -18.91 -15.50 -16.59
C LYS A 193 -18.34 -16.87 -16.90
N ALA A 194 -17.22 -17.27 -16.30
CA ALA A 194 -16.60 -18.57 -16.55
C ALA A 194 -17.57 -19.74 -16.30
N SER A 195 -18.38 -19.65 -15.24
CA SER A 195 -19.46 -20.60 -14.94
C SER A 195 -20.53 -20.60 -16.04
N ALA A 196 -21.00 -19.44 -16.50
CA ALA A 196 -21.97 -19.34 -17.59
C ALA A 196 -21.45 -19.98 -18.90
N TRP A 197 -20.19 -19.77 -19.28
CA TRP A 197 -19.59 -20.42 -20.45
C TRP A 197 -19.48 -21.95 -20.28
N SER A 198 -19.15 -22.43 -19.08
CA SER A 198 -19.12 -23.87 -18.79
C SER A 198 -20.50 -24.54 -18.71
N GLY A 199 -21.54 -23.75 -18.43
CA GLY A 199 -22.95 -24.18 -18.46
C GLY A 199 -23.48 -24.33 -19.87
N TRP A 200 -23.14 -23.41 -20.77
CA TRP A 200 -23.51 -23.49 -22.20
C TRP A 200 -22.80 -24.67 -22.90
N ALA A 201 -21.54 -24.93 -22.58
CA ALA A 201 -20.82 -26.09 -23.11
C ALA A 201 -21.37 -27.45 -22.62
N ARG A 202 -22.22 -27.47 -21.59
CA ARG A 202 -22.88 -28.69 -21.08
C ARG A 202 -24.30 -28.87 -21.62
N GLN A 203 -24.77 -27.97 -22.48
CA GLN A 203 -26.15 -27.95 -23.01
C GLN A 203 -26.22 -28.10 -24.53
N GLU A 204 -25.20 -28.64 -25.19
CA GLU A 204 -25.26 -28.98 -26.62
C GLU A 204 -25.49 -30.49 -26.83
N HIS A 205 -26.74 -30.89 -26.66
CA HIS A 205 -27.38 -31.96 -27.45
C HIS A 205 -28.86 -31.61 -27.64
N PHE A 206 -29.14 -30.40 -28.14
CA PHE A 206 -30.42 -30.10 -28.79
C PHE A 206 -30.15 -29.16 -29.96
N SER A 207 -30.09 -29.74 -31.16
CA SER A 207 -30.15 -28.99 -32.41
C SER A 207 -31.52 -28.31 -32.49
N ILE A 208 -31.54 -26.99 -32.42
CA ILE A 208 -32.69 -26.20 -32.85
C ILE A 208 -32.18 -25.25 -33.92
N ASN A 209 -32.56 -25.52 -35.17
CA ASN A 209 -32.44 -24.56 -36.27
C ASN A 209 -33.39 -23.40 -35.96
N LEU A 210 -32.85 -22.23 -35.66
CA LEU A 210 -33.57 -20.97 -35.76
C LEU A 210 -32.96 -20.17 -36.91
N GLU A 211 -33.64 -20.19 -38.06
CA GLU A 211 -33.51 -19.12 -39.05
C GLU A 211 -34.01 -17.82 -38.40
N VAL A 212 -33.16 -16.81 -38.38
CA VAL A 212 -33.54 -15.45 -38.03
C VAL A 212 -33.29 -14.58 -39.25
N ASP A 213 -34.37 -14.19 -39.92
CA ASP A 213 -34.37 -13.18 -40.98
C ASP A 213 -34.02 -11.80 -40.39
N PHE A 214 -32.99 -11.17 -40.94
CA PHE A 214 -32.64 -9.78 -40.64
C PHE A 214 -33.32 -8.85 -41.66
N PRO A 215 -34.05 -7.80 -41.24
CA PRO A 215 -34.48 -6.75 -42.15
C PRO A 215 -33.28 -5.88 -42.56
N ALA A 216 -33.16 -5.62 -43.86
CA ALA A 216 -32.11 -4.78 -44.43
C ALA A 216 -32.23 -3.33 -43.93
N LEU A 217 -31.22 -2.86 -43.21
CA LEU A 217 -31.06 -1.44 -42.91
C LEU A 217 -30.16 -0.81 -43.98
N GLY A 218 -30.76 0.14 -44.71
CA GLY A 218 -30.22 0.78 -45.90
C GLY A 218 -28.88 1.47 -45.70
N MET A 219 -28.01 1.24 -46.68
CA MET A 219 -26.81 2.01 -46.96
C MET A 219 -27.18 3.44 -47.38
N HIS A 220 -26.61 4.44 -46.70
CA HIS A 220 -26.25 5.69 -47.36
C HIS A 220 -24.75 5.93 -47.13
N ALA A 221 -24.01 5.82 -48.22
CA ALA A 221 -22.60 6.14 -48.30
C ALA A 221 -22.41 7.66 -48.20
N VAL A 222 -21.48 8.10 -47.35
CA VAL A 222 -20.86 9.44 -47.47
C VAL A 222 -19.36 9.23 -47.69
N GLN A 223 -18.92 9.70 -48.86
CA GLN A 223 -17.56 9.67 -49.36
C GLN A 223 -16.64 10.54 -48.51
N TYR A 224 -15.46 10.03 -48.15
CA TYR A 224 -14.33 10.85 -47.71
C TYR A 224 -13.30 10.92 -48.84
N SER A 225 -13.12 12.12 -49.39
CA SER A 225 -11.97 12.47 -50.23
C SER A 225 -10.79 12.91 -49.35
N PRO A 226 -9.53 12.57 -49.71
CA PRO A 226 -8.36 13.01 -48.97
C PRO A 226 -7.89 14.38 -49.48
N ALA A 227 -7.56 15.30 -48.56
CA ALA A 227 -6.87 16.53 -48.90
C ALA A 227 -5.67 16.79 -47.95
N VAL A 228 -4.52 16.75 -48.59
CA VAL A 228 -3.19 17.29 -48.29
C VAL A 228 -3.18 18.59 -47.47
N GLY A 229 -2.26 18.71 -46.50
CA GLY A 229 -1.86 20.02 -45.97
C GLY A 229 -1.02 20.03 -44.67
N GLY A 230 0.30 19.92 -44.81
CA GLY A 230 1.37 20.70 -44.13
C GLY A 230 1.49 20.80 -42.59
N PRO A 231 2.72 20.83 -42.04
CA PRO A 231 2.98 20.87 -40.60
C PRO A 231 2.84 22.29 -40.02
N SER A 232 2.33 22.39 -38.77
CA SER A 232 2.33 23.64 -38.01
C SER A 232 3.14 23.49 -36.72
N ALA A 233 4.01 24.48 -36.51
CA ALA A 233 5.10 24.52 -35.55
C ALA A 233 4.65 24.86 -34.11
N ALA A 234 5.49 24.46 -33.16
CA ALA A 234 5.38 24.77 -31.74
C ALA A 234 5.53 26.27 -31.43
N PRO A 235 4.88 26.80 -30.39
CA PRO A 235 5.08 28.17 -29.93
C PRO A 235 6.36 28.32 -29.07
N ALA A 236 7.07 29.43 -29.27
CA ALA A 236 8.24 29.87 -28.51
C ALA A 236 7.85 30.53 -27.16
N PRO A 237 8.77 30.58 -26.18
CA PRO A 237 8.51 31.17 -24.87
C PRO A 237 8.53 32.70 -24.90
N VAL A 238 7.70 33.30 -24.05
CA VAL A 238 7.66 34.74 -23.78
C VAL A 238 8.60 35.03 -22.62
N TRP A 239 9.43 36.06 -22.79
CA TRP A 239 10.39 36.60 -21.83
C TRP A 239 9.73 37.35 -20.68
#